data_AF-A0A7W1I9L3-F1
#
_entry.id   AF-A0A7W1I9L3-F1
#
_cell.length_a   1.000
_cell.length_b   1.000
_cell.length_c   1.000
_cell.angle_alpha   90.00
_cell.angle_beta   90.00
_cell.angle_gamma   90.00
#
_symmetry.space_group_name_H-M   'P 1'
#
loop_
_entity.id
_entity.type
_entity.pdbx_description
1 polymer ?
#
loop_
_entity_poly.entity_id
_entity_poly.type
_entity_poly.pdbx_seq_one_letter_code
_entity_poly.pdbx_strand_id
1 'polypeptide(L)' 'MEQLQMDDVSADAEDHAVGLELQIVELVEQQKRAVVQGHPEEAAPLQAEVEALQAELASTAMHVPPLIDD' A
#
# COMPACT_ATOMS: atom_id res chain seq x y z
N MET A 1 27.79 -20.36 -5.28
CA MET A 1 26.33 -20.49 -5.10
C MET A 1 25.93 -19.40 -4.13
N GLU A 2 25.47 -18.26 -4.65
CA GLU A 2 25.22 -17.04 -3.88
C GLU A 2 23.93 -16.39 -4.40
N GLN A 3 22.91 -17.23 -4.59
CA GLN A 3 21.64 -16.87 -5.23
C GLN A 3 20.46 -16.97 -4.25
N LEU A 4 20.69 -17.33 -2.98
CA LEU A 4 19.66 -17.59 -1.99
C LEU A 4 19.13 -16.33 -1.26
N GLN A 5 19.61 -15.13 -1.61
CA GLN A 5 19.31 -13.90 -0.86
C GLN A 5 18.39 -12.91 -1.61
N MET A 6 18.13 -13.11 -2.91
CA MET A 6 17.26 -12.22 -3.68
C MET A 6 15.78 -12.65 -3.69
N ASP A 7 15.47 -13.94 -3.58
CA ASP A 7 14.08 -14.43 -3.61
C ASP A 7 13.30 -14.09 -2.32
N ASP A 8 13.96 -14.11 -1.15
CA ASP A 8 13.35 -13.80 0.16
C ASP A 8 12.90 -12.32 0.25
N VAL A 9 13.71 -11.41 -0.30
CA VAL A 9 13.44 -9.96 -0.25
C VAL A 9 12.27 -9.56 -1.18
N SER A 10 12.07 -10.28 -2.29
CA SER A 10 10.94 -10.04 -3.20
C SER A 10 9.62 -10.49 -2.56
N ALA A 11 9.61 -11.64 -1.89
CA ALA A 11 8.44 -12.13 -1.17
C ALA A 11 8.03 -11.20 -0.03
N ASP A 12 9.00 -10.71 0.76
CA ASP A 12 8.74 -9.73 1.82
C ASP A 12 8.19 -8.39 1.28
N ALA A 13 8.68 -7.94 0.13
CA ALA A 13 8.20 -6.71 -0.51
C ALA A 13 6.79 -6.87 -1.09
N GLU A 14 6.47 -8.03 -1.66
CA GLU A 14 5.13 -8.37 -2.14
C GLU A 14 4.12 -8.47 -0.99
N ASP A 15 4.47 -9.17 0.08
CA ASP A 15 3.62 -9.28 1.28
C ASP A 15 3.40 -7.90 1.94
N HIS A 16 4.43 -7.06 2.00
CA HIS A 16 4.31 -5.68 2.46
C HIS A 16 3.39 -4.84 1.56
N ALA A 17 3.55 -4.96 0.24
CA ALA A 17 2.70 -4.26 -0.74
C ALA A 17 1.22 -4.66 -0.60
N VAL A 18 0.92 -5.97 -0.48
CA VAL A 18 -0.44 -6.46 -0.25
C VAL A 18 -1.00 -5.91 1.08
N GLY A 19 -0.18 -5.84 2.13
CA GLY A 19 -0.55 -5.23 3.41
C GLY A 19 -0.98 -3.77 3.26
N LEU A 20 -0.19 -2.97 2.53
CA LEU A 20 -0.49 -1.56 2.25
C LEU A 20 -1.76 -1.40 1.40
N GLU A 21 -1.96 -2.23 0.37
CA GLU A 21 -3.17 -2.21 -0.46
C GLU A 21 -4.45 -2.45 0.36
N LEU A 22 -4.42 -3.44 1.26
CA LEU A 22 -5.55 -3.74 2.14
C LEU A 22 -5.87 -2.56 3.08
N GLN A 23 -4.84 -1.93 3.66
CA GLN A 23 -5.01 -0.76 4.52
C GLN A 23 -5.58 0.44 3.76
N ILE A 24 -5.10 0.71 2.54
CA ILE A 24 -5.62 1.77 1.67
C ILE A 24 -7.10 1.55 1.39
N VAL A 25 -7.50 0.33 1.02
CA VAL A 25 -8.91 0.00 0.75
C VAL A 25 -9.76 0.24 2.00
N GLU A 26 -9.30 -0.19 3.17
CA GLU A 26 -10.03 0.01 4.42
C GLU A 26 -10.24 1.51 4.72
N LEU A 27 -9.19 2.32 4.63
CA LEU A 27 -9.25 3.76 4.91
C LEU A 27 -10.15 4.50 3.90
N VAL A 28 -10.11 4.12 2.61
CA VAL A 28 -11.02 4.65 1.59
C VAL A 28 -12.48 4.33 1.93
N GLU A 29 -12.77 3.12 2.40
CA GLU A 29 -14.13 2.77 2.83
C GLU A 29 -14.55 3.50 4.12
N GLN A 30 -13.65 3.70 5.08
CA GLN A 30 -13.91 4.54 6.25
C GLN A 30 -14.19 5.99 5.86
N GLN A 31 -13.41 6.54 4.93
CA GLN A 31 -13.60 7.90 4.44
C GLN A 31 -14.96 8.06 3.76
N LYS A 32 -15.33 7.15 2.86
CA LYS A 32 -16.65 7.15 2.22
C LYS A 32 -17.76 7.09 3.26
N ARG A 33 -17.61 6.26 4.28
CA ARG A 33 -18.58 6.16 5.39
C ARG A 33 -18.68 7.46 6.18
N ALA A 34 -17.58 8.13 6.49
CA ALA A 34 -17.57 9.41 7.18
C ALA A 34 -18.29 10.50 6.35
N VAL A 35 -18.03 10.55 5.03
CA VAL A 35 -18.72 11.48 4.12
C VAL A 35 -20.22 11.20 4.07
N VAL A 36 -20.63 9.94 3.92
CA VAL A 36 -22.05 9.55 3.86
C VAL A 36 -22.77 9.83 5.18
N GLN A 37 -22.08 9.70 6.32
CA GLN A 37 -22.65 9.97 7.64
C GLN A 37 -22.65 11.45 8.03
N GLY A 38 -22.07 12.33 7.21
CA GLY A 38 -22.03 13.76 7.47
C GLY A 38 -20.93 14.20 8.43
N HIS A 39 -19.84 13.43 8.52
CA HIS A 39 -18.63 13.72 9.29
C HIS A 39 -17.43 14.02 8.37
N PRO A 40 -17.48 15.06 7.51
CA PRO A 40 -16.39 15.36 6.58
C PRO A 40 -15.07 15.73 7.28
N GLU A 41 -15.13 16.20 8.52
CA GLU A 41 -13.96 16.44 9.37
C GLU A 41 -13.17 15.17 9.69
N GLU A 42 -13.83 14.01 9.72
CA GLU A 42 -13.20 12.69 9.88
C GLU A 42 -12.67 12.16 8.54
N ALA A 43 -13.21 12.60 7.40
CA ALA A 43 -12.78 12.18 6.07
C ALA A 43 -11.43 12.80 5.65
N ALA A 44 -11.13 14.03 6.08
CA ALA A 44 -9.89 14.72 5.76
C ALA A 44 -8.62 14.03 6.28
N PRO A 45 -8.52 13.61 7.56
CA PRO A 45 -7.35 12.88 8.03
C PRO A 45 -7.20 11.52 7.34
N LEU A 46 -8.30 10.83 7.04
CA LEU A 46 -8.29 9.57 6.30
C LEU A 46 -7.73 9.73 4.88
N GLN A 47 -8.03 10.86 4.20
CA GLN A 47 -7.45 11.17 2.89
C GLN A 47 -5.92 11.29 2.96
N ALA A 48 -5.41 12.00 3.97
CA ALA A 48 -3.98 12.20 4.14
C ALA A 48 -3.25 10.87 4.43
N GLU A 49 -3.88 9.97 5.19
CA GLU A 49 -3.34 8.64 5.47
C GLU A 49 -3.32 7.75 4.23
N VAL A 50 -4.37 7.80 3.41
CA VAL A 50 -4.41 7.11 2.10
C VAL A 50 -3.27 7.60 1.18
N GLU A 51 -3.04 8.91 1.10
CA GLU A 51 -1.96 9.48 0.28
C GLU A 51 -0.57 9.04 0.77
N ALA A 52 -0.37 8.99 2.09
CA ALA A 52 0.88 8.51 2.68
C ALA A 52 1.15 7.04 2.35
N LEU A 53 0.14 6.17 2.49
CA LEU A 53 0.27 4.74 2.18
C LEU A 53 0.45 4.50 0.67
N GLN A 54 -0.19 5.29 -0.19
CA GLN A 54 0.04 5.22 -1.64
C GLN A 54 1.48 5.60 -2.02
N ALA A 55 2.06 6.60 -1.35
CA ALA A 55 3.46 6.96 -1.55
C ALA A 55 4.41 5.85 -1.06
N GLU A 56 4.08 5.21 0.07
CA GLU A 56 4.83 4.06 0.57
C GLU A 56 4.75 2.87 -0.39
N LEU A 57 3.55 2.53 -0.87
CA LEU A 57 3.34 1.44 -1.83
C LEU A 57 4.14 1.68 -3.12
N ALA A 58 4.15 2.92 -3.62
CA ALA A 58 4.95 3.29 -4.78
C ALA A 58 6.46 3.11 -4.53
N SER A 59 6.93 3.42 -3.32
CA SER A 59 8.33 3.20 -2.93
C SER A 59 8.69 1.71 -2.83
N THR A 60 7.77 0.88 -2.33
CA THR A 60 7.93 -0.59 -2.28
C THR A 60 8.00 -1.18 -3.68
N ALA A 61 7.13 -0.75 -4.60
CA ALA A 61 7.13 -1.19 -5.98
C ALA A 61 8.40 -0.78 -6.76
N MET A 62 9.05 0.33 -6.40
CA MET A 62 10.34 0.73 -6.99
C MET A 62 11.52 -0.14 -6.53
N HIS A 63 11.38 -0.89 -5.44
CA HIS A 63 12.40 -1.81 -4.93
C HIS A 63 12.24 -3.24 -5.45
N VAL A 64 11.07 -3.59 -5.98
CA VAL A 64 10.87 -4.85 -6.70
C VAL A 64 11.42 -4.66 -8.12
N PRO A 65 12.52 -5.33 -8.51
CA PRO A 65 12.99 -5.26 -9.89
C PRO A 65 11.84 -5.73 -10.81
N PRO A 66 11.65 -5.09 -11.99
CA PRO A 66 10.63 -5.56 -12.92
C PRO A 66 10.91 -7.03 -13.22
N LEU A 67 9.94 -7.89 -12.90
CA LEU A 67 9.94 -9.27 -13.35
C LEU A 67 10.01 -9.20 -14.88
N ILE A 68 11.17 -9.47 -15.45
CA ILE A 68 11.28 -9.67 -16.89
C ILE A 68 10.63 -11.04 -17.12
N ASP A 69 9.37 -11.02 -17.55
CA ASP A 69 8.72 -12.19 -18.12
C ASP A 69 9.49 -12.57 -19.41
N ASP A 70 10.18 -13.71 -19.39
CA ASP A 70 10.84 -14.37 -20.54
C ASP A 70 9.87 -15.37 -21.21
#